data_AF-A0A8D0D133-F1
#
_entry.id   AF-A0A8D0D133-F1
#
_cell.length_a   1.000
_cell.length_b   1.000
_cell.length_c   1.000
_cell.angle_alpha   90.00
_cell.angle_beta   90.00
_cell.angle_gamma   90.00
#
_symmetry.space_group_name_H-M   'P 1'
#
loop_
_entity.id
_entity.type
_entity.pdbx_description
1 polymer ?
#
loop_
_entity_poly.entity_id
_entity_poly.type
_entity_poly.pdbx_seq_one_letter_code
_entity_poly.pdbx_strand_id
1 'polypeptide(L)'
;MAADVGSMFQYWKKFDLRRLQRELNSVASELAGRQEESEHSHKHLVELSREFKRNVPEEVREMVAPVLKSFQAQVVALNKRSKEAESAFLGIYKQLIEAPELSFPIQRSLTEDQLHIKPLPLPLDQPYMENTVTYHV
;
A
#
# COMPACT_ATOMS: atom_id res chain seq x y z
N MET A 1 -22.59 -16.36 8.08
CA MET A 1 -21.99 -15.34 8.96
C MET A 1 -21.89 -14.06 8.14
N ALA A 2 -22.80 -13.12 8.33
CA ALA A 2 -22.72 -11.81 7.70
C ALA A 2 -21.72 -10.99 8.52
N ALA A 3 -20.59 -10.61 7.94
CA ALA A 3 -19.68 -9.67 8.61
C ALA A 3 -20.44 -8.36 8.82
N ASP A 4 -20.69 -8.02 10.07
CA ASP A 4 -21.33 -6.78 10.48
C ASP A 4 -20.54 -5.59 9.89
N VAL A 5 -21.24 -4.73 9.15
CA VAL A 5 -20.65 -3.59 8.45
C VAL A 5 -19.96 -2.63 9.43
N GLY A 6 -20.45 -2.55 10.68
CA GLY A 6 -19.83 -1.81 11.77
C GLY A 6 -18.44 -2.34 12.16
N SER A 7 -18.28 -3.66 12.20
CA SER A 7 -16.99 -4.32 12.47
C SER A 7 -15.96 -4.10 11.35
N MET A 8 -16.41 -4.06 10.08
CA MET A 8 -15.56 -3.74 8.94
C MET A 8 -15.04 -2.29 8.99
N PHE A 9 -15.92 -1.35 9.35
CA PHE A 9 -15.57 0.07 9.49
C PHE A 9 -14.55 0.31 10.61
N GLN A 10 -14.69 -0.36 11.76
CA GLN A 10 -13.72 -0.27 12.85
C GLN A 10 -12.36 -0.87 12.48
N TYR A 11 -12.33 -1.93 11.66
CA TYR A 11 -11.09 -2.48 11.13
C TYR A 11 -10.39 -1.49 10.19
N TRP A 12 -11.12 -0.90 9.23
CA TRP A 12 -10.58 0.14 8.34
C TRP A 12 -10.10 1.38 9.10
N LYS A 13 -10.74 1.74 10.21
CA LYS A 13 -10.29 2.83 11.09
C LYS A 13 -8.97 2.51 11.79
N LYS A 14 -8.74 1.25 12.17
CA LYS A 14 -7.47 0.76 12.72
C LYS A 14 -6.42 0.48 11.65
N PHE A 15 -6.85 0.28 10.41
CA PHE A 15 -5.99 0.06 9.26
C PHE A 15 -5.28 1.36 8.90
N ASP A 16 -4.00 1.45 9.25
CA ASP A 16 -3.19 2.65 9.03
C ASP A 16 -2.80 2.79 7.55
N LEU A 17 -3.73 3.33 6.76
CA LEU A 17 -3.54 3.64 5.35
C LEU A 17 -2.33 4.57 5.12
N ARG A 18 -2.03 5.46 6.07
CA ARG A 18 -0.89 6.39 5.93
C ARG A 18 0.44 5.67 6.11
N ARG A 19 0.51 4.70 7.01
CA ARG A 19 1.68 3.81 7.13
C ARG A 19 1.84 2.96 5.87
N LEU A 20 0.78 2.32 5.40
CA LEU A 20 0.82 1.51 4.19
C LEU A 20 1.28 2.35 2.98
N GLN A 21 0.74 3.55 2.82
CA GLN A 21 1.14 4.47 1.74
C GLN A 21 2.64 4.83 1.82
N ARG A 22 3.18 5.10 3.01
CA ARG A 22 4.62 5.35 3.18
C ARG A 22 5.48 4.15 2.83
N GLU A 23 5.08 2.96 3.26
CA GLU A 23 5.77 1.71 2.93
C GLU A 23 5.76 1.47 1.41
N LEU A 24 4.62 1.66 0.74
CA LEU A 24 4.51 1.53 -0.71
C LEU A 24 5.33 2.57 -1.47
N ASN A 25 5.34 3.83 -1.03
CA ASN A 25 6.18 4.88 -1.63
C ASN A 25 7.67 4.50 -1.55
N SER A 26 8.12 3.95 -0.42
CA SER A 26 9.50 3.50 -0.23
C SER A 26 9.85 2.38 -1.21
N VAL A 27 9.00 1.35 -1.30
CA VAL A 27 9.19 0.23 -2.22
C VAL A 27 9.18 0.70 -3.67
N ALA A 28 8.28 1.61 -4.04
CA ALA A 28 8.23 2.19 -5.39
C ALA A 28 9.52 2.97 -5.74
N SER A 29 10.09 3.70 -4.78
CA SER A 29 11.36 4.41 -4.97
C SER A 29 12.55 3.47 -5.12
N GLU A 30 12.63 2.43 -4.29
CA GLU A 30 13.68 1.41 -4.39
C GLU A 30 13.58 0.61 -5.69
N LEU A 31 12.36 0.42 -6.19
CA LEU A 31 12.11 -0.41 -7.35
C LEU A 31 12.79 0.10 -8.61
N ALA A 32 12.83 1.43 -8.80
CA ALA A 32 13.55 2.03 -9.93
C ALA A 32 15.05 1.66 -9.92
N GLY A 33 15.69 1.68 -8.75
CA GLY A 33 17.09 1.29 -8.61
C GLY A 33 17.31 -0.20 -8.89
N ARG A 34 16.41 -1.06 -8.43
CA ARG A 34 16.48 -2.51 -8.68
C ARG A 34 16.27 -2.86 -10.16
N GLN A 35 15.41 -2.12 -10.86
CA GLN A 35 15.20 -2.27 -12.30
C GLN A 35 16.48 -1.94 -13.07
N GLU A 36 17.13 -0.81 -12.77
CA GLU A 36 18.38 -0.41 -13.41
C GLU A 36 19.50 -1.43 -13.16
N GLU A 37 19.64 -1.90 -11.93
CA GLU A 37 20.64 -2.92 -11.56
C GLU A 37 20.40 -4.26 -12.27
N SER A 38 19.13 -4.69 -12.35
CA SER A 38 18.75 -5.91 -13.08
C SER A 38 19.07 -5.80 -14.58
N GLU A 39 18.81 -4.65 -15.20
CA GLU A 39 19.13 -4.43 -16.61
C GLU A 39 20.63 -4.32 -16.86
N HIS A 40 21.37 -3.66 -15.97
CA HIS A 40 22.81 -3.56 -16.05
C HIS A 40 23.49 -4.93 -15.90
N SER A 41 23.12 -5.69 -14.87
CA SER A 41 23.66 -7.03 -14.63
C SER A 41 23.34 -8.00 -15.78
N HIS A 42 22.14 -7.92 -16.36
CA HIS A 42 21.77 -8.71 -17.54
C HIS A 42 22.63 -8.38 -18.76
N LYS A 43 22.83 -7.09 -19.07
CA LYS A 43 23.70 -6.64 -20.16
C LYS A 43 25.14 -7.13 -19.97
N HIS A 44 25.68 -6.92 -18.76
CA HIS A 44 27.03 -7.36 -18.42
C HIS A 44 27.20 -8.88 -18.59
N LEU A 45 26.19 -9.67 -18.19
CA LEU A 45 26.21 -11.12 -18.33
C LEU A 45 26.19 -11.57 -19.80
N VAL A 46 25.42 -10.89 -20.64
CA VAL A 46 25.40 -11.13 -22.09
C VAL A 46 26.78 -10.84 -22.70
N GLU A 47 27.42 -9.74 -22.30
CA GLU A 47 28.78 -9.39 -22.74
C GLU A 47 29.80 -10.44 -22.31
N LEU A 48 29.81 -10.84 -21.03
CA LEU A 48 30.65 -11.91 -20.52
C LEU A 48 30.45 -13.22 -21.28
N SER A 49 29.20 -13.59 -21.58
CA SER A 49 28.91 -14.81 -22.34
C SER A 49 29.47 -14.76 -23.77
N ARG A 50 29.43 -13.59 -24.42
CA ARG A 50 29.98 -13.37 -25.77
C ARG A 50 31.50 -13.42 -25.75
N GLU A 51 32.10 -12.74 -24.78
CA GLU A 51 33.55 -12.73 -24.60
C GLU A 51 34.08 -14.13 -24.30
N PHE A 52 33.44 -14.86 -23.40
CA PHE A 52 33.74 -16.26 -23.13
C PHE A 52 33.73 -17.08 -24.42
N LYS A 53 32.66 -17.01 -25.22
CA LYS A 53 32.57 -17.74 -26.49
C LYS A 53 33.67 -17.37 -27.48
N ARG A 54 34.14 -16.11 -27.49
CA ARG A 54 35.21 -15.63 -28.39
C ARG A 54 36.58 -16.15 -27.97
N ASN A 55 36.83 -16.28 -26.67
CA ASN A 55 38.17 -16.54 -26.13
C ASN A 55 38.44 -18.03 -25.84
N VAL A 56 37.44 -18.92 -25.99
CA VAL A 56 37.60 -20.37 -25.73
C VAL A 56 37.67 -21.20 -27.00
N PRO A 57 38.38 -22.36 -26.97
CA PRO A 57 38.42 -23.33 -28.07
C PRO A 57 37.04 -23.85 -28.47
N GLU A 58 36.91 -24.31 -29.71
CA GLU A 58 35.64 -24.75 -30.29
C GLU A 58 35.02 -25.95 -29.56
N GLU A 59 35.84 -26.94 -29.20
CA GLU A 59 35.41 -28.12 -28.43
C GLU A 59 34.77 -27.72 -27.08
N VAL A 60 35.40 -26.80 -26.35
CA VAL A 60 34.89 -26.27 -25.08
C VAL A 60 33.61 -25.45 -25.32
N ARG A 61 33.57 -24.68 -26.41
CA ARG A 61 32.39 -23.90 -26.79
C ARG A 61 31.19 -24.79 -27.04
N GLU A 62 31.36 -25.93 -27.72
CA GLU A 62 30.28 -26.89 -27.97
C GLU A 62 29.76 -27.52 -26.68
N MET A 63 30.66 -27.92 -25.78
CA MET A 63 30.29 -28.48 -24.48
C MET A 63 29.51 -27.49 -23.61
N VAL A 64 29.91 -26.22 -23.62
CA VAL A 64 29.35 -25.19 -22.73
C VAL A 64 28.13 -24.47 -23.36
N ALA A 65 27.95 -24.54 -24.69
CA ALA A 65 26.82 -23.94 -25.39
C ALA A 65 25.43 -24.29 -24.82
N PRO A 66 25.08 -25.56 -24.54
CA PRO A 66 23.79 -25.89 -23.95
C PRO A 66 23.61 -25.30 -22.54
N VAL A 67 24.69 -25.25 -21.75
CA VAL A 67 24.68 -24.67 -20.40
C VAL A 67 24.41 -23.17 -20.47
N LEU A 68 25.14 -22.44 -21.32
CA LEU A 68 24.94 -21.00 -21.52
C LEU A 68 23.54 -20.68 -22.04
N LYS A 69 23.00 -21.48 -22.96
CA LYS A 69 21.63 -21.33 -23.45
C LYS A 69 20.60 -21.53 -22.33
N SER A 70 20.75 -22.57 -21.53
CA SER A 70 19.84 -22.85 -20.40
C SER A 70 19.91 -21.76 -19.34
N PHE A 71 21.12 -21.30 -19.02
CA PHE A 71 21.33 -20.20 -18.09
C PHE A 71 20.73 -18.89 -18.60
N GLN A 72 20.94 -18.54 -19.87
CA GLN A 72 20.33 -17.37 -20.50
C GLN A 72 18.80 -17.44 -20.44
N ALA A 73 18.21 -18.61 -20.72
CA ALA A 73 16.78 -18.83 -20.65
C ALA A 73 16.24 -18.62 -19.23
N GLN A 74 16.94 -19.13 -18.21
CA GLN A 74 16.57 -18.93 -16.80
C GLN A 74 16.65 -17.47 -16.38
N VAL A 75 17.70 -16.75 -16.78
CA VAL A 75 17.84 -15.30 -16.49
C VAL A 75 16.72 -14.51 -17.15
N VAL A 76 16.40 -14.79 -18.42
CA VAL A 76 15.28 -14.13 -19.12
C VAL A 76 13.94 -14.44 -18.45
N ALA A 77 13.69 -15.69 -18.06
CA ALA A 77 12.46 -16.08 -17.38
C ALA A 77 12.33 -15.43 -15.98
N LEU A 78 13.44 -15.26 -15.26
CA LEU A 78 13.48 -14.55 -13.99
C LEU A 78 13.19 -13.06 -14.18
N ASN A 79 13.86 -12.40 -15.14
CA ASN A 79 13.63 -11.00 -15.45
C ASN A 79 12.18 -10.74 -15.88
N LYS A 80 11.58 -11.65 -16.65
CA LYS A 80 10.16 -11.58 -17.02
C LYS A 80 9.26 -11.62 -15.78
N ARG A 81 9.44 -12.59 -14.89
CA ARG A 81 8.67 -12.69 -13.64
C ARG A 81 8.87 -11.48 -12.73
N SER A 82 10.09 -10.93 -12.67
CA SER A 82 10.36 -9.69 -11.93
C SER A 82 9.52 -8.56 -12.52
N LYS A 83 9.65 -8.28 -13.82
CA LYS A 83 8.90 -7.21 -14.50
C LYS A 83 7.38 -7.34 -14.35
N GLU A 84 6.85 -8.56 -14.39
CA GLU A 84 5.44 -8.84 -14.14
C GLU A 84 5.03 -8.51 -12.69
N ALA A 85 5.80 -8.93 -11.69
CA ALA A 85 5.54 -8.64 -10.29
C ALA A 85 5.64 -7.14 -9.98
N GLU A 86 6.61 -6.46 -10.58
CA GLU A 86 6.82 -5.01 -10.48
C GLU A 86 5.67 -4.23 -11.11
N SER A 87 5.20 -4.66 -12.29
CA SER A 87 4.04 -4.08 -12.96
C SER A 87 2.77 -4.25 -12.13
N ALA A 88 2.55 -5.44 -11.56
CA ALA A 88 1.42 -5.69 -10.67
C ALA A 88 1.49 -4.82 -9.40
N PHE A 89 2.68 -4.69 -8.79
CA PHE A 89 2.91 -3.81 -7.66
C PHE A 89 2.58 -2.36 -7.99
N LEU A 90 3.14 -1.82 -9.09
CA LEU A 90 2.90 -0.44 -9.51
C LEU A 90 1.43 -0.21 -9.90
N GLY A 91 0.76 -1.20 -10.46
CA GLY A 91 -0.67 -1.16 -10.75
C GLY A 91 -1.52 -1.00 -9.49
N ILE A 92 -1.25 -1.80 -8.45
CA ILE A 92 -1.94 -1.70 -7.15
C ILE A 92 -1.57 -0.39 -6.45
N TYR A 93 -0.29 -0.01 -6.46
CA TYR A 93 0.20 1.23 -5.88
C TYR A 93 -0.51 2.45 -6.47
N LYS A 94 -0.63 2.53 -7.81
CA LYS A 94 -1.38 3.59 -8.49
C LYS A 94 -2.82 3.67 -8.02
N GLN A 95 -3.54 2.54 -7.98
CA GLN A 95 -4.93 2.51 -7.50
C GLN A 95 -5.06 2.98 -6.05
N LEU A 96 -4.09 2.68 -5.19
CA LEU A 96 -4.10 3.08 -3.78
C LEU A 96 -3.80 4.57 -3.58
N ILE A 97 -2.93 5.18 -4.40
CA ILE A 97 -2.58 6.61 -4.29
C ILE A 97 -3.54 7.52 -5.09
N GLU A 98 -4.10 7.03 -6.19
CA GLU A 98 -5.03 7.76 -7.05
C GLU A 98 -6.45 7.79 -6.49
N ALA A 99 -6.77 7.03 -5.45
CA ALA A 99 -8.04 7.15 -4.72
C ALA A 99 -8.02 8.42 -3.84
N PRO A 100 -8.54 9.57 -4.31
CA PRO A 100 -8.47 10.83 -3.57
C PRO A 100 -9.57 10.89 -2.49
N GLU A 101 -10.38 9.83 -2.38
CA GLU A 101 -11.69 9.85 -1.73
C GLU A 101 -11.92 8.63 -0.82
N LEU A 102 -10.88 7.99 -0.27
CA LEU A 102 -11.04 7.09 0.89
C LEU A 102 -10.59 7.74 2.19
N SER A 103 -9.76 8.77 2.10
CA SER A 103 -9.42 9.66 3.20
C SER A 103 -10.55 10.64 3.52
N PHE A 104 -11.30 11.12 2.53
CA PHE A 104 -12.34 12.15 2.74
C PHE A 104 -13.68 11.63 3.30
N PRO A 105 -14.36 10.61 2.76
CA PRO A 105 -15.66 10.16 3.30
C PRO A 105 -15.52 9.38 4.62
N ILE A 106 -14.41 8.66 4.84
CA ILE A 106 -14.16 7.99 6.12
C ILE A 106 -13.85 9.03 7.21
N GLN A 107 -13.13 10.11 6.92
CA GLN A 107 -12.95 11.19 7.90
C GLN A 107 -14.22 12.01 8.09
N ARG A 108 -14.99 12.32 7.03
CA ARG A 108 -16.23 13.13 7.11
C ARG A 108 -17.32 12.42 7.94
N SER A 109 -17.48 11.10 7.77
CA SER A 109 -18.37 10.29 8.62
C SER A 109 -17.92 10.24 10.07
N LEU A 110 -16.60 10.23 10.34
CA LEU A 110 -16.05 10.32 11.69
C LEU A 110 -16.28 11.68 12.35
N THR A 111 -16.35 12.77 11.58
CA THR A 111 -16.69 14.11 12.10
C THR A 111 -18.19 14.33 12.25
N GLU A 112 -19.02 13.74 11.39
CA GLU A 112 -20.48 13.86 11.47
C GLU A 112 -21.07 13.08 12.66
N ASP A 113 -20.56 11.88 12.97
CA ASP A 113 -20.97 11.14 14.17
C ASP A 113 -20.57 11.86 15.49
N GLN A 114 -19.51 12.67 15.47
CA GLN A 114 -19.06 13.44 16.64
C GLN A 114 -19.79 14.79 16.80
N LEU A 115 -20.49 15.28 15.77
CA LEU A 115 -21.27 16.52 15.83
C LEU A 115 -22.72 16.30 16.29
N HIS A 116 -23.19 15.05 16.38
CA HIS A 116 -24.54 14.72 16.82
C HIS A 116 -24.69 14.50 18.34
N ILE A 117 -23.60 14.64 19.12
CA ILE A 117 -23.64 14.56 20.59
C ILE A 117 -23.06 15.85 21.18
N LYS A 118 -23.79 16.96 21.03
CA LYS A 118 -23.64 18.11 21.93
C LYS A 118 -24.88 18.13 22.83
N PRO A 119 -24.76 17.86 24.13
CA PRO A 119 -25.92 17.87 25.01
C PRO A 119 -26.53 19.27 25.02
N LEU A 120 -27.83 19.33 24.76
CA LEU A 120 -28.66 20.53 24.91
C LEU A 120 -28.57 21.00 26.37
N PRO A 121 -28.38 22.30 26.67
CA PRO A 121 -28.39 22.76 28.06
C PRO A 121 -29.78 22.51 28.66
N LEU A 122 -29.81 21.82 29.81
CA LEU A 122 -31.03 21.56 30.58
C LEU A 122 -31.69 22.90 30.98
N PRO A 123 -33.02 23.02 30.92
CA PRO A 123 -33.71 24.18 31.46
C PRO A 123 -33.55 24.23 32.98
N LEU A 124 -33.27 25.42 33.52
CA LEU A 124 -33.26 25.69 34.96
C LEU A 124 -34.67 25.49 35.51
N ASP A 125 -34.86 24.45 36.32
CA ASP A 125 -36.03 24.28 37.17
C ASP A 125 -36.19 25.50 38.09
N GLN A 126 -37.23 26.29 37.88
CA GLN A 126 -37.81 27.12 38.93
C GLN A 126 -39.00 26.39 39.56
N PRO A 127 -39.04 26.18 40.88
CA PRO A 127 -40.06 25.38 41.54
C PRO A 127 -41.37 26.18 41.70
N TYR A 128 -42.49 25.57 41.30
CA TYR A 128 -43.82 25.98 41.74
C TYR A 128 -44.27 25.03 42.85
N MET A 129 -44.42 25.53 44.07
CA MET A 129 -45.54 25.20 44.97
C MET A 129 -45.77 26.35 45.94
N GLU A 130 -47.05 26.55 46.20
CA GLU A 130 -47.67 27.64 46.95
C GLU A 130 -47.39 27.63 48.47
N ASN A 131 -47.74 28.77 49.08
CA ASN A 131 -48.25 28.96 50.45
C ASN A 131 -47.27 28.89 51.62
N THR A 132 -47.03 30.05 52.26
CA THR A 132 -47.62 30.35 53.59
C THR A 132 -47.67 31.86 53.83
N VAL A 133 -48.84 32.37 54.20
CA VAL A 133 -49.07 33.70 54.78
C VAL A 133 -48.41 33.76 56.16
N THR A 134 -47.67 34.83 56.48
CA THR A 134 -47.45 35.22 57.89
C THR A 134 -47.30 36.74 58.01
N TYR A 135 -48.15 37.32 58.87
CA TYR A 135 -48.24 38.73 59.24
C TYR A 135 -47.19 39.13 60.29
N HIS A 136 -47.10 40.46 60.51
CA HIS A 136 -46.61 41.21 61.70
C HIS A 136 -45.17 41.78 61.56
N VAL A 137 -44.88 43.06 61.86
CA VAL A 137 -45.61 44.23 62.45
C VAL A 137 -45.23 45.48 61.66
#